data_AF-F9ECW4-F1
#
_entry.id   AF-F9ECW4-F1
#
_cell.length_a   1.000
_cell.length_b   1.000
_cell.length_c   1.000
_cell.angle_alpha   90.00
_cell.angle_beta   90.00
_cell.angle_gamma   90.00
#
_symmetry.space_group_name_H-M   'P 1'
#
loop_
_entity.id
_entity.type
_entity.pdbx_description
1 polymer ?
#
loop_
_entity_poly.entity_id
_entity_poly.type
_entity_poly.pdbx_seq_one_letter_code
_entity_poly.pdbx_strand_id
1 'polypeptide(L)'
;MRSPTKILITAAVAACAVGMSACQEQAAAPQDAGAPGTQDGRPAADPVAPASQGVNQIGVAGAHAIEPVTVSDQAIGLTESCDQVIPDFDASTYKAQSSAKDETVYLLHCTLNFTGDLSLSPETDHALSLVDDSDQNHRSYLSTSSDLGDDFERAGIKAINSDDYGADHVDGWYAFILPPKDGKPYHLPEDATTLVYERKAVAGENGGQSYEAYSSRETVILESD
;
A
#
# COMPACT_ATOMS: atom_id res chain seq x y z
N MET A 1 43.65 16.98 40.38
CA MET A 1 43.78 15.52 40.45
C MET A 1 42.85 14.92 39.42
N ARG A 2 43.39 14.33 38.34
CA ARG A 2 42.63 13.67 37.27
C ARG A 2 42.54 12.19 37.62
N SER A 3 41.34 11.67 37.90
CA SER A 3 41.10 10.24 38.08
C SER A 3 40.69 9.62 36.73
N PRO A 4 41.31 8.50 36.30
CA PRO A 4 40.84 7.75 35.14
C PRO A 4 39.76 6.73 35.54
N THR A 5 38.53 6.92 35.06
CA THR A 5 37.46 5.93 35.15
C THR A 5 37.67 4.85 34.08
N LYS A 6 37.83 3.60 34.53
CA LYS A 6 38.00 2.41 33.67
C LYS A 6 36.64 2.01 33.08
N ILE A 7 36.59 1.86 31.76
CA ILE A 7 35.47 1.32 30.98
C ILE A 7 35.53 -0.22 31.08
N LEU A 8 34.44 -0.85 31.50
CA LEU A 8 34.23 -2.30 31.45
C LEU A 8 33.27 -2.60 30.30
N ILE A 9 33.80 -3.27 29.27
CA ILE A 9 33.06 -3.78 28.12
C ILE A 9 32.60 -5.20 28.47
N THR A 10 31.29 -5.43 28.48
CA THR A 10 30.72 -6.78 28.60
C THR A 10 30.19 -7.18 27.24
N ALA A 11 30.88 -8.10 26.56
CA ALA A 11 30.39 -8.76 25.37
C ALA A 11 29.52 -9.96 25.77
N ALA A 12 28.26 -9.96 25.35
CA ALA A 12 27.38 -11.12 25.45
C ALA A 12 27.28 -11.78 24.07
N VAL A 13 27.80 -13.01 23.98
CA VAL A 13 27.61 -13.90 22.84
C VAL A 13 26.39 -14.77 23.13
N ALA A 14 25.38 -14.70 22.26
CA ALA A 14 24.28 -15.66 22.23
C ALA A 14 24.23 -16.29 20.84
N ALA A 15 24.56 -17.58 20.78
CA ALA A 15 24.40 -18.43 19.62
C ALA A 15 23.02 -19.09 19.67
N CYS A 16 22.22 -18.93 18.62
CA CYS A 16 21.05 -19.77 18.40
C CYS A 16 21.19 -20.48 17.06
N ALA A 17 21.27 -21.80 17.17
CA ALA A 17 21.36 -22.75 16.08
C ALA A 17 20.05 -22.82 15.30
N VAL A 18 20.14 -22.85 13.97
CA VAL A 18 19.02 -23.21 13.09
C VAL A 18 19.36 -24.55 12.46
N GLY A 19 18.67 -25.60 12.91
CA GLY A 19 18.73 -26.92 12.31
C GLY A 19 17.88 -26.94 11.04
N MET A 20 18.50 -27.26 9.91
CA MET A 20 17.79 -27.59 8.67
C MET A 20 17.24 -29.02 8.78
N SER A 21 15.92 -29.15 8.86
CA SER A 21 15.25 -30.44 8.70
C SER A 21 14.77 -30.59 7.26
N ALA A 22 15.46 -31.50 6.57
CA ALA A 22 14.97 -32.43 5.56
C ALA A 22 13.87 -31.94 4.59
N CYS A 23 14.28 -31.56 3.38
CA CYS A 23 13.47 -31.79 2.19
C CYS A 23 13.38 -33.31 1.99
N GLN A 24 12.20 -33.88 2.16
CA GLN A 24 11.97 -35.30 1.96
C GLN A 24 11.67 -35.55 0.49
N GLU A 25 12.60 -36.27 -0.16
CA GLU A 25 12.51 -36.88 -1.48
C GLU A 25 11.14 -37.54 -1.73
N GLN A 26 10.45 -37.12 -2.79
CA GLN A 26 9.36 -37.90 -3.38
C GLN A 26 9.93 -39.21 -3.94
N ALA A 27 9.72 -40.29 -3.18
CA ALA A 27 9.88 -41.65 -3.68
C ALA A 27 8.76 -41.98 -4.66
N ALA A 28 9.13 -42.40 -5.87
CA ALA A 28 8.23 -42.90 -6.88
C ALA A 28 8.05 -44.43 -6.81
N ALA A 29 6.89 -44.85 -7.33
CA ALA A 29 6.53 -46.15 -7.94
C ALA A 29 5.86 -47.22 -7.04
N PRO A 30 5.14 -48.23 -7.59
CA PRO A 30 4.84 -48.52 -9.01
C PRO A 30 3.37 -48.98 -9.30
N GLN A 31 3.12 -49.39 -10.57
CA GLN A 31 2.10 -50.34 -11.11
C GLN A 31 0.84 -49.73 -11.77
N ASP A 32 0.37 -50.14 -12.96
CA ASP A 32 0.88 -51.08 -13.98
C ASP A 32 0.10 -50.91 -15.31
N ALA A 33 0.77 -51.30 -16.40
CA ALA A 33 0.31 -51.85 -17.68
C ALA A 33 -0.85 -51.26 -18.51
N GLY A 34 -0.50 -50.80 -19.72
CA GLY A 34 -1.42 -50.77 -20.86
C GLY A 34 -0.91 -50.01 -22.10
N ALA A 35 -0.07 -50.63 -22.91
CA ALA A 35 0.27 -50.21 -24.29
C ALA A 35 -0.31 -51.29 -25.26
N PRO A 36 -0.53 -51.06 -26.58
CA PRO A 36 0.37 -50.31 -27.48
C PRO A 36 -0.27 -49.46 -28.61
N GLY A 37 0.54 -48.57 -29.22
CA GLY A 37 0.47 -48.33 -30.67
C GLY A 37 0.46 -46.88 -31.21
N THR A 38 1.60 -46.49 -31.81
CA THR A 38 1.80 -45.64 -33.02
C THR A 38 1.57 -44.10 -33.02
N GLN A 39 2.70 -43.38 -32.96
CA GLN A 39 3.23 -42.31 -33.84
C GLN A 39 2.41 -41.08 -34.30
N ASP A 40 3.06 -39.93 -34.01
CA ASP A 40 3.19 -38.67 -34.77
C ASP A 40 1.97 -37.77 -35.04
N GLY A 41 2.01 -36.56 -34.48
CA GLY A 41 1.16 -35.43 -34.90
C GLY A 41 1.00 -34.31 -33.87
N ARG A 42 2.02 -33.44 -33.76
CA ARG A 42 2.03 -32.20 -32.97
C ARG A 42 0.82 -31.29 -33.27
N PRO A 43 0.07 -30.77 -32.26
CA PRO A 43 -0.73 -29.57 -32.44
C PRO A 43 -0.04 -28.34 -31.84
N ALA A 44 -0.34 -27.20 -32.46
CA ALA A 44 0.22 -25.88 -32.23
C ALA A 44 -0.15 -25.27 -30.87
N ALA A 45 0.67 -24.32 -30.45
CA ALA A 45 0.57 -23.58 -29.20
C ALA A 45 -0.74 -22.79 -29.06
N ASP A 46 -1.41 -22.98 -27.92
CA ASP A 46 -2.43 -22.05 -27.41
C ASP A 46 -1.76 -20.80 -26.79
N PRO A 47 -2.41 -19.63 -26.83
CA PRO A 47 -1.82 -18.38 -26.39
C PRO A 47 -1.72 -18.34 -24.86
N VAL A 48 -0.53 -18.03 -24.37
CA VAL A 48 -0.30 -17.70 -22.95
C VAL A 48 -0.99 -16.36 -22.68
N ALA A 49 -2.13 -16.39 -22.00
CA ALA A 49 -2.63 -15.24 -21.28
C ALA A 49 -1.62 -14.92 -20.17
N PRO A 50 -1.21 -13.65 -19.97
CA PRO A 50 -0.40 -13.32 -18.81
C PRO A 50 -1.24 -13.60 -17.56
N ALA A 51 -0.74 -14.47 -16.70
CA ALA A 51 -1.29 -14.66 -15.38
C ALA A 51 -1.07 -13.36 -14.60
N SER A 52 -2.13 -12.59 -14.40
CA SER A 52 -2.17 -11.55 -13.37
C SER A 52 -2.04 -12.24 -12.01
N GLN A 53 -0.81 -12.49 -11.57
CA GLN A 53 -0.52 -12.78 -10.17
C GLN A 53 -0.31 -11.45 -9.44
N GLY A 54 -1.39 -10.66 -9.35
CA GLY A 54 -1.51 -9.67 -8.28
C GLY A 54 -1.89 -10.43 -7.01
N VAL A 55 -1.13 -10.24 -5.94
CA VAL A 55 -1.49 -10.77 -4.62
C VAL A 55 -2.78 -10.06 -4.23
N ASN A 56 -3.90 -10.74 -4.46
CA ASN A 56 -5.22 -10.21 -4.14
C ASN A 56 -5.33 -10.17 -2.60
N GLN A 57 -4.97 -9.05 -1.98
CA GLN A 57 -5.14 -8.79 -0.55
C GLN A 57 -6.62 -8.58 -0.20
N ILE A 58 -7.53 -9.43 -0.70
CA ILE A 58 -8.90 -9.60 -0.15
C ILE A 58 -8.82 -10.28 1.25
N GLY A 59 -7.76 -9.98 2.02
CA GLY A 59 -7.49 -10.52 3.34
C GLY A 59 -7.83 -9.56 4.47
N VAL A 60 -7.93 -8.25 4.20
CA VAL A 60 -8.33 -7.26 5.19
C VAL A 60 -9.86 -7.21 5.25
N ALA A 61 -10.43 -7.34 6.46
CA ALA A 61 -11.87 -7.35 6.65
C ALA A 61 -12.49 -6.01 6.21
N GLY A 62 -13.56 -6.09 5.40
CA GLY A 62 -14.24 -4.92 4.85
C GLY A 62 -13.63 -4.38 3.55
N ALA A 63 -12.49 -4.92 3.10
CA ALA A 63 -11.91 -4.55 1.82
C ALA A 63 -12.71 -5.15 0.66
N HIS A 64 -12.96 -4.34 -0.36
CA HIS A 64 -13.44 -4.79 -1.65
C HIS A 64 -12.66 -4.12 -2.78
N ALA A 65 -12.70 -4.76 -3.95
CA ALA A 65 -12.01 -4.27 -5.13
C ALA A 65 -12.74 -3.07 -5.72
N ILE A 66 -11.98 -2.14 -6.30
CA ILE A 66 -12.49 -1.05 -7.12
C ILE A 66 -11.96 -1.19 -8.55
N GLU A 67 -12.53 -0.44 -9.49
CA GLU A 67 -11.83 -0.22 -10.77
C GLU A 67 -10.48 0.44 -10.47
N PRO A 68 -9.34 -0.14 -10.91
CA PRO A 68 -8.04 0.39 -10.54
C PRO A 68 -7.84 1.82 -11.01
N VAL A 69 -7.39 2.65 -10.08
CA VAL A 69 -7.08 4.06 -10.31
C VAL A 69 -5.58 4.21 -10.37
N THR A 70 -5.05 4.81 -11.44
CA THR A 70 -3.60 4.96 -11.63
C THR A 70 -3.20 6.42 -11.79
N VAL A 71 -2.28 6.86 -10.93
CA VAL A 71 -1.55 8.13 -11.09
C VAL A 71 -0.17 7.85 -11.66
N SER A 72 0.23 8.61 -12.68
CA SER A 72 1.58 8.56 -13.23
C SER A 72 2.24 9.93 -13.13
N ASP A 73 3.27 10.03 -12.29
CA ASP A 73 4.16 11.19 -12.22
C ASP A 73 5.47 10.87 -12.92
N GLN A 74 5.47 11.11 -14.23
CA GLN A 74 6.60 10.81 -15.09
C GLN A 74 7.86 11.61 -14.74
N ALA A 75 7.73 12.77 -14.09
CA ALA A 75 8.87 13.61 -13.76
C ALA A 75 9.78 12.93 -12.73
N ILE A 76 9.17 12.21 -11.77
CA ILE A 76 9.88 11.47 -10.73
C ILE A 76 9.84 9.94 -10.92
N GLY A 77 9.32 9.48 -12.07
CA GLY A 77 9.25 8.05 -12.39
C GLY A 77 8.28 7.25 -11.52
N LEU A 78 7.31 7.90 -10.85
CA LEU A 78 6.32 7.25 -9.99
C LEU A 78 5.12 6.78 -10.80
N THR A 79 4.72 5.53 -10.59
CA THR A 79 3.40 5.00 -10.92
C THR A 79 2.75 4.50 -9.64
N GLU A 80 1.63 5.09 -9.27
CA GLU A 80 0.82 4.69 -8.13
C GLU A 80 -0.50 4.12 -8.63
N SER A 81 -0.89 2.96 -8.14
CA SER A 81 -2.15 2.32 -8.52
C SER A 81 -2.90 1.85 -7.31
N CYS A 82 -4.16 2.26 -7.17
CA CYS A 82 -5.03 1.87 -6.08
C CYS A 82 -6.15 0.97 -6.59
N ASP A 83 -6.39 -0.15 -5.93
CA ASP A 83 -7.24 -1.23 -6.44
C ASP A 83 -8.24 -1.81 -5.44
N GLN A 84 -8.17 -1.38 -4.17
CA GLN A 84 -9.14 -1.76 -3.15
C GLN A 84 -9.48 -0.57 -2.26
N VAL A 85 -10.66 -0.65 -1.66
CA VAL A 85 -11.13 0.34 -0.69
C VAL A 85 -11.78 -0.35 0.52
N ILE A 86 -11.64 0.28 1.68
CA ILE A 86 -12.44 0.02 2.88
C ILE A 86 -13.15 1.34 3.21
N PRO A 87 -14.44 1.48 2.86
CA PRO A 87 -15.22 2.64 3.26
C PRO A 87 -15.58 2.53 4.74
N ASP A 88 -15.54 3.67 5.43
CA ASP A 88 -15.84 3.78 6.87
C ASP A 88 -15.18 2.70 7.74
N PHE A 89 -13.86 2.59 7.62
CA PHE A 89 -13.04 1.70 8.44
C PHE A 89 -13.33 1.88 9.94
N ASP A 90 -13.42 0.75 10.65
CA ASP A 90 -13.63 0.69 12.10
C ASP A 90 -12.36 1.09 12.87
N ALA A 91 -12.11 2.39 12.89
CA ALA A 91 -11.03 3.05 13.63
C ALA A 91 -11.46 3.39 15.07
N SER A 92 -11.93 2.40 15.83
CA SER A 92 -12.51 2.62 17.15
C SER A 92 -11.59 3.32 18.16
N THR A 93 -10.27 3.05 18.12
CA THR A 93 -9.29 3.68 19.01
C THR A 93 -9.10 5.15 18.64
N TYR A 94 -8.96 5.45 17.35
CA TYR A 94 -8.91 6.82 16.83
C TYR A 94 -10.20 7.60 17.15
N LYS A 95 -11.37 7.03 16.84
CA LYS A 95 -12.69 7.65 17.05
C LYS A 95 -13.07 7.80 18.54
N ALA A 96 -12.32 7.19 19.47
CA ALA A 96 -12.46 7.45 20.90
C ALA A 96 -12.00 8.86 21.29
N GLN A 97 -11.19 9.52 20.45
CA GLN A 97 -10.81 10.91 20.62
C GLN A 97 -12.01 11.82 20.31
N SER A 98 -12.31 12.79 21.19
CA SER A 98 -13.52 13.61 21.05
C SER A 98 -13.60 14.43 19.77
N SER A 99 -12.44 14.81 19.20
CA SER A 99 -12.35 15.54 17.92
C SER A 99 -12.60 14.67 16.69
N ALA A 100 -12.44 13.36 16.82
CA ALA A 100 -12.49 12.40 15.71
C ALA A 100 -13.79 11.58 15.66
N LYS A 101 -14.64 11.69 16.69
CA LYS A 101 -15.80 10.82 16.89
C LYS A 101 -16.74 10.72 15.68
N ASP A 102 -16.95 11.84 14.99
CA ASP A 102 -17.88 11.93 13.86
C ASP A 102 -17.14 11.99 12.51
N GLU A 103 -15.83 11.72 12.48
CA GLU A 103 -15.07 11.61 11.24
C GLU A 103 -15.25 10.22 10.61
N THR A 104 -15.21 10.18 9.28
CA THR A 104 -15.26 8.92 8.51
C THR A 104 -13.85 8.58 8.03
N VAL A 105 -13.44 7.33 8.14
CA VAL A 105 -12.10 6.88 7.73
C VAL A 105 -12.25 6.00 6.49
N TYR A 106 -11.64 6.40 5.38
CA TYR A 106 -11.54 5.58 4.17
C TYR A 106 -10.13 5.04 4.08
N LEU A 107 -9.97 3.77 3.71
CA LEU A 107 -8.66 3.21 3.38
C LEU A 107 -8.63 2.86 1.90
N LEU A 108 -7.58 3.27 1.19
CA LEU A 108 -7.31 2.79 -0.17
C LEU A 108 -6.03 1.96 -0.15
N HIS A 109 -6.10 0.76 -0.72
CA HIS A 109 -4.92 -0.04 -0.99
C HIS A 109 -4.26 0.50 -2.25
N CYS A 110 -2.97 0.81 -2.18
CA CYS A 110 -2.21 1.32 -3.30
C CYS A 110 -0.84 0.64 -3.39
N THR A 111 -0.38 0.48 -4.62
CA THR A 111 0.98 0.06 -4.95
C THR A 111 1.71 1.22 -5.61
N LEU A 112 2.82 1.64 -5.02
CA LEU A 112 3.73 2.65 -5.56
C LEU A 112 4.91 1.95 -6.20
N ASN A 113 5.23 2.34 -7.43
CA ASN A 113 6.38 1.86 -8.18
C ASN A 113 7.17 3.06 -8.69
N PHE A 114 8.40 3.21 -8.20
CA PHE A 114 9.35 4.17 -8.71
C PHE A 114 10.23 3.52 -9.76
N THR A 115 10.55 4.29 -10.79
CA THR A 115 11.47 3.91 -11.86
C THR A 115 12.60 4.92 -11.93
N GLY A 116 13.83 4.44 -12.17
CA GLY A 116 15.02 5.27 -12.15
C GLY A 116 15.68 5.31 -10.77
N ASP A 117 16.21 6.49 -10.40
CA ASP A 117 17.06 6.65 -9.21
C ASP A 117 16.31 7.21 -7.99
N LEU A 118 14.99 7.39 -8.08
CA LEU A 118 14.15 7.89 -6.98
C LEU A 118 13.41 6.75 -6.29
N SER A 119 12.98 7.02 -5.07
CA SER A 119 12.22 6.12 -4.21
C SER A 119 11.18 6.92 -3.43
N LEU A 120 10.34 6.26 -2.64
CA LEU A 120 9.53 6.97 -1.64
C LEU A 120 10.47 7.67 -0.65
N SER A 121 10.28 8.97 -0.43
CA SER A 121 11.10 9.80 0.45
C SER A 121 10.30 11.02 0.88
N PRO A 122 10.76 11.81 1.88
CA PRO A 122 10.10 13.07 2.24
C PRO A 122 9.92 14.05 1.07
N GLU A 123 10.79 13.95 0.06
CA GLU A 123 10.77 14.82 -1.13
C GLU A 123 9.78 14.32 -2.19
N THR A 124 9.66 13.01 -2.38
CA THR A 124 8.70 12.41 -3.33
C THR A 124 7.34 12.13 -2.70
N ASP A 125 7.24 12.28 -1.37
CA ASP A 125 6.00 12.24 -0.62
C ASP A 125 5.03 13.31 -1.15
N HIS A 126 3.79 12.92 -1.29
CA HIS A 126 2.77 13.70 -1.98
C HIS A 126 1.50 13.69 -1.15
N ALA A 127 0.69 14.74 -1.31
CA ALA A 127 -0.61 14.78 -0.70
C ALA A 127 -1.61 14.00 -1.55
N LEU A 128 -2.42 13.18 -0.89
CA LEU A 128 -3.61 12.57 -1.47
C LEU A 128 -4.85 13.11 -0.74
N SER A 129 -5.93 13.31 -1.50
CA SER A 129 -7.25 13.57 -0.93
C SER A 129 -8.34 12.93 -1.78
N LEU A 130 -9.39 12.45 -1.12
CA LEU A 130 -10.64 12.09 -1.76
C LEU A 130 -11.57 13.30 -1.70
N VAL A 131 -12.15 13.66 -2.82
CA VAL A 131 -12.95 14.88 -2.98
C VAL A 131 -14.34 14.51 -3.45
N ASP A 132 -15.34 15.04 -2.76
CA ASP A 132 -16.72 15.03 -3.25
C ASP A 132 -16.86 15.99 -4.43
N ASP A 133 -17.22 15.48 -5.61
CA ASP A 133 -17.35 16.29 -6.82
C ASP A 133 -18.54 17.27 -6.74
N SER A 134 -19.54 16.98 -5.91
CA SER A 134 -20.68 17.86 -5.65
C SER A 134 -20.36 19.00 -4.69
N ASP A 135 -19.29 18.85 -3.89
CA ASP A 135 -18.84 19.83 -2.89
C ASP A 135 -17.32 19.74 -2.71
N GLN A 136 -16.56 20.41 -3.60
CA GLN A 136 -15.10 20.32 -3.60
C GLN A 136 -14.41 20.85 -2.32
N ASN A 137 -15.14 21.56 -1.46
CA ASN A 137 -14.65 22.00 -0.15
C ASN A 137 -14.73 20.87 0.89
N HIS A 138 -15.55 19.87 0.63
CA HIS A 138 -15.67 18.68 1.45
C HIS A 138 -14.76 17.58 0.88
N ARG A 139 -13.56 17.52 1.43
CA ARG A 139 -12.51 16.58 1.04
C ARG A 139 -11.89 15.94 2.26
N SER A 140 -11.33 14.75 2.08
CA SER A 140 -10.52 14.12 3.10
C SER A 140 -9.13 14.76 3.18
N TYR A 141 -8.43 14.46 4.27
CA TYR A 141 -7.00 14.64 4.39
C TYR A 141 -6.32 13.29 4.64
N LEU A 142 -5.10 13.14 4.14
CA LEU A 142 -4.29 11.95 4.42
C LEU A 142 -3.89 11.95 5.90
N SER A 143 -4.19 10.87 6.60
CA SER A 143 -3.85 10.65 8.00
C SER A 143 -2.37 10.33 8.14
N THR A 144 -1.77 10.72 9.27
CA THR A 144 -0.49 10.14 9.65
C THR A 144 -0.76 8.74 10.20
N SER A 145 0.01 7.73 9.77
CA SER A 145 -0.19 6.35 10.24
C SER A 145 -0.14 6.20 11.76
N SER A 146 0.50 7.14 12.47
CA SER A 146 0.51 7.20 13.94
C SER A 146 -0.86 7.44 14.58
N ASP A 147 -1.79 8.12 13.91
CA ASP A 147 -3.11 8.41 14.48
C ASP A 147 -3.97 7.13 14.58
N LEU A 148 -3.73 6.19 13.68
CA LEU A 148 -4.50 4.96 13.48
C LEU A 148 -3.72 3.68 13.85
N GLY A 149 -2.52 3.80 14.43
CA GLY A 149 -1.59 2.68 14.64
C GLY A 149 -2.21 1.47 15.36
N ASP A 150 -2.88 1.69 16.50
CA ASP A 150 -3.54 0.61 17.27
C ASP A 150 -4.68 -0.04 16.47
N ASP A 151 -5.42 0.75 15.68
CA ASP A 151 -6.51 0.24 14.84
C ASP A 151 -5.96 -0.58 13.66
N PHE A 152 -4.85 -0.15 13.06
CA PHE A 152 -4.16 -0.89 12.01
C PHE A 152 -3.55 -2.19 12.51
N GLU A 153 -2.86 -2.17 13.66
CA GLU A 153 -2.30 -3.39 14.26
C GLU A 153 -3.41 -4.43 14.50
N ARG A 154 -4.53 -3.99 15.09
CA ARG A 154 -5.69 -4.85 15.36
C ARG A 154 -6.32 -5.42 14.08
N ALA A 155 -6.39 -4.62 13.03
CA ALA A 155 -6.99 -5.02 11.76
C ALA A 155 -6.01 -5.73 10.80
N GLY A 156 -4.73 -5.83 11.16
CA GLY A 156 -3.69 -6.41 10.31
C GLY A 156 -3.37 -5.56 9.08
N ILE A 157 -3.50 -4.23 9.17
CA ILE A 157 -3.31 -3.29 8.07
C ILE A 157 -1.85 -2.86 8.02
N LYS A 158 -1.23 -3.02 6.84
CA LYS A 158 0.07 -2.43 6.53
C LYS A 158 -0.16 -1.04 5.94
N ALA A 159 0.03 0.00 6.75
CA ALA A 159 -0.08 1.38 6.29
C ALA A 159 1.16 1.80 5.49
N ILE A 160 0.96 2.55 4.41
CA ILE A 160 2.06 3.24 3.69
C ILE A 160 2.46 4.45 4.52
N ASN A 161 3.72 4.52 4.94
CA ASN A 161 4.19 5.61 5.79
C ASN A 161 5.73 5.83 5.70
N SER A 162 6.27 6.62 6.62
CA SER A 162 7.71 6.95 6.65
C SER A 162 8.64 5.73 6.84
N ASP A 163 8.14 4.61 7.35
CA ASP A 163 8.90 3.36 7.46
C ASP A 163 9.19 2.75 6.08
N ASP A 164 8.44 3.12 5.05
CA ASP A 164 8.65 2.70 3.66
C ASP A 164 9.64 3.62 2.91
N TYR A 165 10.21 4.66 3.57
CA TYR A 165 11.18 5.55 2.93
C TYR A 165 12.44 4.79 2.47
N GLY A 166 12.86 5.09 1.25
CA GLY A 166 13.94 4.41 0.54
C GLY A 166 13.48 3.24 -0.32
N ALA A 167 12.22 2.82 -0.25
CA ALA A 167 11.67 1.77 -1.10
C ALA A 167 11.31 2.30 -2.49
N ASP A 168 11.70 1.56 -3.52
CA ASP A 168 11.30 1.78 -4.92
C ASP A 168 9.95 1.11 -5.24
N HIS A 169 9.53 0.16 -4.41
CA HIS A 169 8.24 -0.49 -4.48
C HIS A 169 7.58 -0.53 -3.09
N VAL A 170 6.37 0.00 -2.99
CA VAL A 170 5.56 -0.02 -1.77
C VAL A 170 4.19 -0.58 -2.10
N ASP A 171 3.67 -1.42 -1.22
CA ASP A 171 2.34 -2.02 -1.31
C ASP A 171 1.72 -1.93 0.08
N GLY A 172 0.55 -1.31 0.19
CA GLY A 172 -0.09 -1.06 1.48
C GLY A 172 -1.29 -0.13 1.40
N TRP A 173 -1.72 0.39 2.54
CA TRP A 173 -2.94 1.18 2.68
C TRP A 173 -2.63 2.64 3.03
N TYR A 174 -3.25 3.56 2.30
CA TYR A 174 -3.41 4.95 2.71
C TYR A 174 -4.69 5.13 3.50
N ALA A 175 -4.68 6.05 4.46
CA ALA A 175 -5.85 6.37 5.26
C ALA A 175 -6.28 7.83 5.08
N PHE A 176 -7.54 7.99 4.72
CA PHE A 176 -8.17 9.27 4.42
C PHE A 176 -9.20 9.58 5.48
N ILE A 177 -8.97 10.65 6.24
CA ILE A 177 -9.92 11.11 7.25
C ILE A 177 -10.81 12.17 6.61
N LEU A 178 -12.11 11.91 6.61
CA LEU A 178 -13.13 12.80 6.09
C LEU A 178 -13.84 13.50 7.25
N PRO A 179 -13.77 14.83 7.32
CA PRO A 179 -14.46 15.59 8.36
C PRO A 179 -15.97 15.36 8.34
N PRO A 180 -16.67 15.48 9.48
CA PRO A 180 -18.13 15.47 9.51
C PRO A 180 -18.72 16.61 8.68
N LYS A 181 -19.93 16.40 8.16
CA LYS A 181 -20.76 17.43 7.53
C LYS A 181 -21.96 17.70 8.42
N ASP A 182 -22.19 18.97 8.75
CA ASP A 182 -23.29 19.41 9.62
C ASP A 182 -23.34 18.69 10.99
N GLY A 183 -22.16 18.40 11.55
CA GLY A 183 -22.01 17.74 12.86
C GLY A 183 -22.39 16.26 12.86
N LYS A 184 -22.33 15.59 11.71
CA LYS A 184 -22.60 14.16 11.53
C LYS A 184 -21.53 13.52 10.65
N PRO A 185 -21.29 12.21 10.80
CA PRO A 185 -20.51 11.45 9.84
C PRO A 185 -20.99 11.69 8.42
N TYR A 186 -20.05 11.91 7.52
CA TYR A 186 -20.31 12.10 6.10
C TYR A 186 -19.71 10.95 5.31
N HIS A 187 -20.40 10.52 4.26
CA HIS A 187 -19.89 9.51 3.34
C HIS A 187 -19.78 10.13 1.96
N LEU A 188 -18.65 9.90 1.32
CA LEU A 188 -18.41 10.28 -0.07
C LEU A 188 -19.41 9.55 -0.98
N PRO A 189 -19.91 10.22 -2.03
CA PRO A 189 -20.75 9.58 -3.02
C PRO A 189 -19.98 8.50 -3.79
N GLU A 190 -20.62 7.37 -4.04
CA GLU A 190 -19.98 6.18 -4.63
C GLU A 190 -19.44 6.44 -6.05
N ASP A 191 -20.15 7.22 -6.87
CA ASP A 191 -19.85 7.47 -8.29
C ASP A 191 -19.41 8.92 -8.60
N ALA A 192 -19.21 9.74 -7.57
CA ALA A 192 -18.88 11.16 -7.69
C ALA A 192 -17.74 11.57 -6.74
N THR A 193 -16.74 10.70 -6.64
CA THR A 193 -15.52 10.93 -5.85
C THR A 193 -14.30 11.02 -6.75
N THR A 194 -13.43 11.99 -6.47
CA THR A 194 -12.14 12.16 -7.14
C THR A 194 -10.98 11.95 -6.17
N LEU A 195 -10.02 11.09 -6.51
CA LEU A 195 -8.69 11.05 -5.90
C LEU A 195 -7.84 12.17 -6.50
N VAL A 196 -7.36 13.06 -5.65
CA VAL A 196 -6.48 14.16 -6.02
C VAL A 196 -5.08 13.86 -5.50
N TYR A 197 -4.13 13.76 -6.43
CA TYR A 197 -2.70 13.67 -6.18
C TYR A 197 -2.08 15.05 -6.30
N GLU A 198 -1.29 15.47 -5.31
CA GLU A 198 -0.53 16.72 -5.34
C GLU A 198 0.87 16.54 -4.77
N ARG A 199 1.89 16.62 -5.64
CA ARG A 199 3.29 16.70 -5.25
C ARG A 199 3.78 18.13 -5.38
N LYS A 200 4.43 18.63 -4.33
CA LYS A 200 5.07 19.94 -4.35
C LYS A 200 6.31 19.93 -5.25
N ALA A 201 6.77 21.12 -5.63
CA ALA A 201 8.05 21.23 -6.29
C ALA A 201 9.15 20.70 -5.35
N VAL A 202 10.04 19.88 -5.89
CA VAL A 202 11.15 19.24 -5.19
C VAL A 202 12.44 19.90 -5.61
N ALA A 203 13.22 20.37 -4.66
CA ALA A 203 14.57 20.85 -4.91
C ALA A 203 15.55 19.68 -4.85
N GLY A 204 16.40 19.54 -5.86
CA GLY A 204 17.48 18.55 -5.82
C GLY A 204 18.50 18.89 -4.72
N GLU A 205 18.82 17.94 -3.85
CA GLU A 205 19.90 18.11 -2.88
C GLU A 205 21.26 18.28 -3.59
N ASN A 206 22.16 19.06 -2.99
CA ASN A 206 23.55 19.22 -3.46
C ASN A 206 23.73 19.62 -4.94
N GLY A 207 22.76 20.36 -5.50
CA GLY A 207 22.77 20.75 -6.92
C GLY A 207 22.27 19.66 -7.87
N GLY A 208 21.57 18.65 -7.33
CA GLY A 208 20.84 17.65 -8.10
C GLY A 208 19.66 18.24 -8.89
N GLN A 209 18.98 17.36 -9.63
CA GLN A 209 17.82 17.73 -10.42
C GLN A 209 16.64 18.17 -9.54
N SER A 210 16.02 19.28 -9.90
CA SER A 210 14.75 19.72 -9.31
C SER A 210 13.57 19.24 -10.16
N TYR A 211 12.43 19.05 -9.52
CA TYR A 211 11.18 18.63 -10.15
C TYR A 211 10.11 19.68 -9.86
N GLU A 212 9.38 20.12 -10.89
CA GLU A 212 8.26 21.02 -10.71
C GLU A 212 7.13 20.34 -9.92
N ALA A 213 6.23 21.16 -9.37
CA ALA A 213 5.01 20.65 -8.76
C ALA A 213 4.17 19.91 -9.80
N TYR A 214 3.50 18.84 -9.37
CA TYR A 214 2.65 18.02 -10.22
C TYR A 214 1.35 17.70 -9.50
N SER A 215 0.25 17.66 -10.25
CA SER A 215 -1.02 17.18 -9.74
C SER A 215 -1.77 16.37 -10.78
N SER A 216 -2.49 15.35 -10.30
CA SER A 216 -3.44 14.58 -11.09
C SER A 216 -4.76 14.44 -10.36
N ARG A 217 -5.81 14.13 -11.11
CA ARG A 217 -7.16 13.92 -10.59
C ARG A 217 -7.75 12.72 -11.30
N GLU A 218 -8.09 11.70 -10.53
CA GLU A 218 -8.65 10.46 -11.05
C GLU A 218 -10.00 10.19 -10.37
N THR A 219 -11.00 9.77 -11.14
CA THR A 219 -12.29 9.35 -10.57
C THR A 219 -12.10 8.02 -9.85
N VAL A 220 -12.69 7.91 -8.65
CA VAL A 220 -12.73 6.68 -7.87
C VAL A 220 -14.17 6.27 -7.67
N ILE A 221 -14.48 5.01 -7.98
CA ILE A 221 -15.78 4.41 -7.68
C ILE A 221 -15.66 3.68 -6.35
N LEU A 222 -16.40 4.10 -5.33
CA LEU A 222 -16.33 3.57 -3.95
C LEU A 222 -17.39 2.49 -3.66
N GLU A 223 -17.99 1.91 -4.69
CA GLU A 223 -19.06 0.90 -4.57
C GLU A 223 -18.59 -0.36 -3.81
N SER A 224 -19.38 -0.77 -2.83
CA SER A 224 -19.27 -2.10 -2.21
C SER A 224 -20.31 -3.04 -2.81
N ASP A 225 -19.89 -4.00 -3.64
CA ASP A 225 -20.74 -5.11 -4.12
C ASP A 225 -21.22 -6.05 -2.99
#